data_AF-A0A660LE83-F1
#
_entry.id   AF-A0A660LE83-F1
#
_cell.length_a   1.000
_cell.length_b   1.000
_cell.length_c   1.000
_cell.angle_alpha   90.00
_cell.angle_beta   90.00
_cell.angle_gamma   90.00
#
_symmetry.space_group_name_H-M   'P 1'
#
loop_
_entity.id
_entity.type
_entity.pdbx_description
1 polymer ?
#
loop_
_entity_poly.entity_id
_entity_poly.type
_entity_poly.pdbx_seq_one_letter_code
_entity_poly.pdbx_strand_id
1 'polypeptide(L)'
;MIPDPSVSEWALIVALVLARLLVPLLIPRFELLIVVALVLDAVDNSLLAAFTDVDLGPDGPYQSVDKALDIYYLAIAYVSMLRNWTSHAAFRIGQFLFYYRLVGVLAFELLDSRAMLLVFPNTFEFFFIVHAVVALRWDPATWSPRFWLWTAIVLWVCVKLPQEYWIHIAQRDFTDTVADHPWVGVLSALGVLALVALFQLVARPRMPEPDHGWQLAAAPVPHRPPAPHGVPWRALAEKAVLLGLLAILFAEILPHVETTALEVAIAVVAIVAANEAISARFGLAELPALLVVNLGLIFLASRFFTPVENFPLGTALFFAFLISVLTWLYDRCKPVHEARFATAPRPAARSAPV
;
A
#
# COMPACT_ATOMS: atom_id res chain seq x y z
N MET A 1 32.10 -16.47 10.18
CA MET A 1 31.01 -16.95 11.05
C MET A 1 30.54 -15.71 11.78
N ILE A 2 29.51 -15.04 11.24
CA ILE A 2 28.91 -13.87 11.89
C ILE A 2 28.23 -14.42 13.15
N PRO A 3 28.49 -13.86 14.34
CA PRO A 3 27.84 -14.34 15.56
C PRO A 3 26.32 -14.22 15.42
N ASP A 4 25.58 -15.20 15.94
CA ASP A 4 24.12 -15.10 15.98
C ASP A 4 23.72 -13.82 16.72
N PRO A 5 22.71 -13.07 16.25
CA PRO A 5 22.32 -11.80 16.85
C PRO A 5 22.01 -11.96 18.33
N SER A 6 22.41 -10.99 19.15
CA SER A 6 22.07 -11.00 20.57
C SER A 6 20.55 -10.94 20.79
N VAL A 7 20.07 -11.34 21.98
CA VAL A 7 18.64 -11.28 22.32
C VAL A 7 18.06 -9.87 22.15
N SER A 8 18.86 -8.83 22.42
CA SER A 8 18.49 -7.42 22.21
C SER A 8 18.34 -7.05 20.74
N GLU A 9 19.20 -7.58 19.86
CA GLU A 9 19.11 -7.33 18.42
C GLU A 9 17.87 -7.98 17.82
N TRP A 10 17.60 -9.25 18.18
CA TRP A 10 16.36 -9.91 17.79
C TRP A 10 15.11 -9.17 18.27
N ALA A 11 15.13 -8.65 19.50
CA ALA A 11 14.02 -7.86 20.01
C ALA A 11 13.79 -6.58 19.19
N LEU A 12 14.86 -5.89 18.78
CA LEU A 12 14.76 -4.69 17.94
C LEU A 12 14.20 -5.02 16.55
N ILE A 13 14.74 -6.05 15.88
CA ILE A 13 14.28 -6.49 14.55
C ILE A 13 12.79 -6.82 14.60
N VAL A 14 12.38 -7.63 15.58
CA VAL A 14 10.97 -8.01 15.76
C VAL A 14 10.11 -6.79 16.04
N ALA A 15 10.56 -5.85 16.88
CA ALA A 15 9.81 -4.64 17.18
C ALA A 15 9.61 -3.76 15.93
N LEU A 16 10.64 -3.60 15.09
CA LEU A 16 10.55 -2.83 13.84
C LEU A 16 9.61 -3.50 12.83
N VAL A 17 9.74 -4.80 12.63
CA VAL A 17 8.84 -5.57 11.74
C VAL A 17 7.40 -5.49 12.24
N LEU A 18 7.16 -5.66 13.54
CA LEU A 18 5.83 -5.52 14.12
C LEU A 18 5.29 -4.09 13.98
N ALA A 19 6.11 -3.06 14.15
CA ALA A 19 5.71 -1.68 13.94
C ALA A 19 5.28 -1.47 12.47
N ARG A 20 6.08 -1.94 11.49
CA ARG A 20 5.76 -1.85 10.06
C ARG A 20 4.54 -2.69 9.66
N LEU A 21 4.21 -3.75 10.38
CA LEU A 21 2.97 -4.52 10.16
C LEU A 21 1.73 -3.89 10.80
N LEU A 22 1.86 -3.33 12.02
CA LEU A 22 0.71 -2.89 12.82
C LEU A 22 0.33 -1.42 12.57
N VAL A 23 1.29 -0.53 12.34
CA VAL A 23 1.01 0.90 12.08
C VAL A 23 0.13 1.08 10.84
N PRO A 24 0.37 0.40 9.70
CA PRO A 24 -0.48 0.55 8.52
C PRO A 24 -1.94 0.18 8.76
N LEU A 25 -2.23 -0.76 9.68
CA LEU A 25 -3.61 -1.17 10.00
C LEU A 25 -4.47 -0.03 10.57
N LEU A 26 -3.84 1.05 11.03
CA LEU A 26 -4.51 2.24 11.52
C LEU A 26 -4.81 3.27 10.41
N ILE A 27 -4.20 3.15 9.21
CA ILE A 27 -4.41 4.04 8.05
C ILE A 27 -5.89 4.13 7.66
N PRO A 28 -6.68 3.04 7.62
CA PRO A 28 -8.12 3.13 7.32
C PRO A 28 -8.88 4.06 8.24
N ARG A 29 -8.45 4.19 9.51
CA ARG A 29 -9.06 5.07 10.49
C ARG A 29 -8.47 6.48 10.47
N PHE A 30 -7.15 6.58 10.31
CA PHE A 30 -6.38 7.82 10.34
C PHE A 30 -5.43 7.87 9.13
N GLU A 31 -5.86 8.49 8.03
CA GLU A 31 -5.13 8.42 6.75
C GLU A 31 -3.70 8.98 6.85
N LEU A 32 -3.48 10.00 7.69
CA LEU A 32 -2.14 10.58 7.92
C LEU A 32 -1.13 9.63 8.55
N LEU A 33 -1.55 8.49 9.11
CA LEU A 33 -0.60 7.50 9.63
C LEU A 33 0.24 6.85 8.53
N ILE A 34 -0.11 7.05 7.25
CA ILE A 34 0.80 6.73 6.14
C ILE A 34 2.13 7.47 6.27
N VAL A 35 2.16 8.70 6.80
CA VAL A 35 3.39 9.46 7.03
C VAL A 35 4.23 8.79 8.11
N VAL A 36 3.60 8.22 9.13
CA VAL A 36 4.31 7.45 10.17
C VAL A 36 4.90 6.17 9.58
N ALA A 37 4.15 5.47 8.71
CA ALA A 37 4.65 4.30 8.00
C ALA A 37 5.87 4.64 7.11
N LEU A 38 5.79 5.74 6.35
CA LEU A 38 6.89 6.27 5.52
C LEU A 38 8.12 6.62 6.37
N VAL A 39 7.91 7.28 7.52
CA VAL A 39 9.03 7.61 8.41
C VAL A 39 9.66 6.35 8.99
N LEU A 40 8.86 5.35 9.37
CA LEU A 40 9.38 4.08 9.88
C LEU A 40 10.24 3.35 8.84
N ASP A 41 9.77 3.30 7.60
CA ASP A 41 10.51 2.78 6.45
C ASP A 41 11.82 3.55 6.22
N ALA A 42 11.78 4.88 6.23
CA ALA A 42 12.99 5.68 6.00
C ALA A 42 14.07 5.54 7.10
N VAL A 43 13.69 5.20 8.34
CA VAL A 43 14.64 5.14 9.48
C VAL A 43 15.07 3.73 9.86
N ASP A 44 14.39 2.68 9.40
CA ASP A 44 14.64 1.33 9.90
C ASP A 44 16.04 0.79 9.56
N ASN A 45 16.52 0.99 8.33
CA ASN A 45 17.85 0.59 7.91
C ASN A 45 18.91 1.35 8.72
N SER A 46 18.69 2.62 9.02
CA SER A 46 19.58 3.40 9.89
C SER A 46 19.58 2.89 11.33
N LEU A 47 18.41 2.50 11.87
CA LEU A 47 18.30 1.93 13.21
C LEU A 47 18.95 0.55 13.28
N LEU A 48 18.74 -0.31 12.30
CA LEU A 48 19.37 -1.62 12.23
C LEU A 48 20.88 -1.50 12.07
N ALA A 49 21.37 -0.61 11.22
CA ALA A 49 22.80 -0.37 11.04
C ALA A 49 23.48 0.15 12.31
N ALA A 50 22.76 0.94 13.12
CA ALA A 50 23.31 1.53 14.34
C ALA A 50 23.33 0.55 15.53
N PHE A 51 22.42 -0.43 15.56
CA PHE A 51 22.16 -1.24 16.76
C PHE A 51 22.26 -2.76 16.53
N THR A 52 22.51 -3.23 15.31
CA THR A 52 22.59 -4.66 14.97
C THR A 52 23.72 -4.95 13.97
N ASP A 53 24.23 -6.17 13.97
CA ASP A 53 25.22 -6.66 12.98
C ASP A 53 24.54 -7.38 11.79
N VAL A 54 23.25 -7.10 11.55
CA VAL A 54 22.50 -7.70 10.44
C VAL A 54 23.05 -7.19 9.11
N ASP A 55 23.20 -8.11 8.15
CA ASP A 55 23.55 -7.72 6.78
C ASP A 55 22.37 -6.98 6.13
N LEU A 56 22.53 -5.67 5.98
CA LEU A 56 21.63 -4.75 5.29
C LEU A 56 22.06 -4.50 3.84
N GLY A 57 23.00 -5.29 3.33
CA GLY A 57 23.42 -5.23 1.94
C GLY A 57 22.27 -5.57 0.98
N PRO A 58 22.45 -5.31 -0.33
CA PRO A 58 21.44 -5.59 -1.35
C PRO A 58 20.94 -7.04 -1.38
N ASP A 59 21.79 -7.98 -0.97
CA ASP A 59 21.51 -9.43 -0.91
C ASP A 59 21.24 -9.92 0.54
N GLY A 60 21.13 -8.98 1.49
CA GLY A 60 20.91 -9.26 2.90
C GLY A 60 19.51 -9.83 3.17
N PRO A 61 19.34 -10.65 4.24
CA PRO A 61 18.06 -11.27 4.55
C PRO A 61 16.96 -10.26 4.88
N TYR A 62 17.31 -9.06 5.37
CA TYR A 62 16.35 -8.00 5.70
C TYR A 62 15.78 -7.29 4.45
N GLN A 63 16.55 -7.16 3.38
CA GLN A 63 16.18 -6.38 2.20
C GLN A 63 14.90 -6.90 1.51
N SER A 64 14.71 -8.22 1.48
CA SER A 64 13.49 -8.84 0.95
C SER A 64 12.27 -8.52 1.82
N VAL A 65 12.43 -8.59 3.15
CA VAL A 65 11.37 -8.27 4.11
C VAL A 65 11.01 -6.79 4.05
N ASP A 66 12.00 -5.92 3.93
CA ASP A 66 11.84 -4.47 3.75
C ASP A 66 10.97 -4.13 2.53
N LYS A 67 11.37 -4.60 1.34
CA LYS A 67 10.58 -4.44 0.10
C LYS A 67 9.15 -4.95 0.23
N ALA A 68 8.98 -6.09 0.90
CA ALA A 68 7.68 -6.69 1.16
C ALA A 68 6.80 -5.78 2.04
N LEU A 69 7.36 -5.25 3.13
CA LEU A 69 6.65 -4.35 4.04
C LEU A 69 6.25 -3.03 3.36
N ASP A 70 7.03 -2.57 2.38
CA ASP A 70 6.67 -1.39 1.58
C ASP A 70 5.40 -1.60 0.77
N ILE A 71 5.34 -2.69 0.03
CA ILE A 71 4.18 -3.04 -0.78
C ILE A 71 2.96 -3.27 0.12
N TYR A 72 3.18 -3.88 1.29
CA TYR A 72 2.13 -4.12 2.28
C TYR A 72 1.44 -2.83 2.73
N TYR A 73 2.18 -1.82 3.21
CA TYR A 73 1.52 -0.61 3.71
C TYR A 73 0.82 0.17 2.59
N LEU A 74 1.37 0.16 1.36
CA LEU A 74 0.71 0.75 0.19
C LEU A 74 -0.59 0.04 -0.16
N ALA A 75 -0.64 -1.29 -0.03
CA ALA A 75 -1.86 -2.06 -0.22
C ALA A 75 -2.94 -1.71 0.82
N ILE A 76 -2.54 -1.54 2.08
CA ILE A 76 -3.45 -1.08 3.14
C ILE A 76 -3.95 0.35 2.86
N ALA A 77 -3.07 1.24 2.40
CA ALA A 77 -3.45 2.58 1.97
C ALA A 77 -4.45 2.52 0.80
N TYR A 78 -4.23 1.69 -0.21
CA TYR A 78 -5.19 1.49 -1.31
C TYR A 78 -6.56 1.04 -0.80
N VAL A 79 -6.61 0.04 0.08
CA VAL A 79 -7.89 -0.44 0.63
C VAL A 79 -8.58 0.63 1.47
N SER A 80 -7.83 1.47 2.18
CA SER A 80 -8.41 2.61 2.91
C SER A 80 -9.12 3.61 1.98
N MET A 81 -8.65 3.76 0.73
CA MET A 81 -9.30 4.64 -0.25
C MET A 81 -10.71 4.19 -0.57
N LEU A 82 -10.94 2.88 -0.68
CA LEU A 82 -12.28 2.32 -0.92
C LEU A 82 -13.25 2.81 0.15
N ARG A 83 -12.81 2.83 1.42
CA ARG A 83 -13.61 3.29 2.55
C ARG A 83 -13.75 4.81 2.56
N ASN A 84 -12.66 5.54 2.40
CA ASN A 84 -12.58 6.94 2.84
C ASN A 84 -12.79 7.96 1.73
N TRP A 85 -12.36 7.65 0.50
CA TRP A 85 -12.26 8.67 -0.54
C TRP A 85 -13.62 9.01 -1.14
N THR A 86 -13.97 10.29 -1.06
CA THR A 86 -15.27 10.82 -1.51
C THR A 86 -15.25 11.23 -2.98
N SER A 87 -14.10 11.66 -3.49
CA SER A 87 -13.93 12.06 -4.89
C SER A 87 -13.67 10.86 -5.81
N HIS A 88 -14.57 10.64 -6.77
CA HIS A 88 -14.40 9.60 -7.79
C HIS A 88 -13.14 9.84 -8.65
N ALA A 89 -12.84 11.10 -8.98
CA ALA A 89 -11.67 11.45 -9.78
C ALA A 89 -10.37 11.13 -9.03
N ALA A 90 -10.27 11.56 -7.76
CA ALA A 90 -9.12 11.23 -6.92
C ALA A 90 -8.97 9.71 -6.81
N PHE A 91 -10.05 8.99 -6.50
CA PHE A 91 -10.03 7.54 -6.34
C PHE A 91 -9.50 6.82 -7.60
N ARG A 92 -9.98 7.18 -8.79
CA ARG A 92 -9.54 6.54 -10.04
C ARG A 92 -8.07 6.84 -10.36
N ILE A 93 -7.61 8.05 -10.08
CA ILE A 93 -6.20 8.42 -10.23
C ILE A 93 -5.34 7.64 -9.24
N GLY A 94 -5.71 7.62 -7.95
CA GLY A 94 -4.99 6.87 -6.92
C GLY A 94 -4.94 5.37 -7.22
N GLN A 95 -6.06 4.79 -7.66
CA GLN A 95 -6.14 3.39 -8.10
C GLN A 95 -5.17 3.12 -9.26
N PHE A 96 -5.15 3.98 -10.27
CA PHE A 96 -4.21 3.87 -11.38
C PHE A 96 -2.76 3.94 -10.87
N LEU A 97 -2.40 4.93 -10.06
CA LEU A 97 -1.04 5.10 -9.53
C LEU A 97 -0.59 3.90 -8.69
N PHE A 98 -1.48 3.33 -7.88
CA PHE A 98 -1.19 2.15 -7.07
C PHE A 98 -0.88 0.92 -7.95
N TYR A 99 -1.77 0.58 -8.88
CA TYR A 99 -1.54 -0.56 -9.77
C TYR A 99 -0.35 -0.32 -10.71
N TYR A 100 -0.14 0.92 -11.14
CA TYR A 100 1.03 1.30 -11.93
C TYR A 100 2.32 1.02 -11.15
N ARG A 101 2.37 1.36 -9.85
CA ARG A 101 3.51 1.01 -8.99
C ARG A 101 3.67 -0.51 -8.83
N LEU A 102 2.60 -1.26 -8.58
CA LEU A 102 2.68 -2.73 -8.44
C LEU A 102 3.25 -3.40 -9.70
N VAL A 103 2.79 -2.98 -10.88
CA VAL A 103 3.34 -3.46 -12.16
C VAL A 103 4.82 -3.11 -12.29
N GLY A 104 5.21 -1.92 -11.85
CA GLY A 104 6.60 -1.49 -11.83
C GLY A 104 7.51 -2.36 -10.97
N VAL A 105 7.07 -2.69 -9.75
CA VAL A 105 7.81 -3.58 -8.85
C VAL A 105 7.90 -4.98 -9.46
N LEU A 106 6.81 -5.49 -10.03
CA LEU A 106 6.82 -6.82 -10.67
C LEU A 106 7.78 -6.84 -11.86
N ALA A 107 7.76 -5.80 -12.70
CA ALA A 107 8.68 -5.66 -13.82
C ALA A 107 10.14 -5.53 -13.35
N PHE A 108 10.38 -4.85 -12.23
CA PHE A 108 11.71 -4.76 -11.63
C PHE A 108 12.22 -6.13 -11.20
N GLU A 109 11.43 -6.91 -10.44
CA GLU A 109 11.84 -8.24 -9.97
C GLU A 109 12.03 -9.23 -11.14
N LEU A 110 11.18 -9.17 -12.19
CA LEU A 110 11.29 -10.07 -13.34
C LEU A 110 12.42 -9.72 -14.32
N LEU A 111 12.76 -8.43 -14.46
CA LEU A 111 13.77 -7.96 -15.43
C LEU A 111 15.11 -7.61 -14.78
N ASP A 112 15.17 -7.62 -13.44
CA ASP A 112 16.32 -7.17 -12.62
C ASP A 112 16.85 -5.79 -13.04
N SER A 113 15.95 -4.90 -13.46
CA SER A 113 16.30 -3.62 -14.05
C SER A 113 15.80 -2.46 -13.21
N ARG A 114 16.71 -1.78 -12.50
CA ARG A 114 16.43 -0.58 -11.71
C ARG A 114 15.76 0.54 -12.51
N ALA A 115 15.93 0.55 -13.84
CA ALA A 115 15.24 1.49 -14.73
C ALA A 115 13.70 1.33 -14.66
N MET A 116 13.19 0.15 -14.31
CA MET A 116 11.76 -0.06 -14.10
C MET A 116 11.23 0.76 -12.93
N LEU A 117 12.00 0.95 -11.85
CA LEU A 117 11.58 1.79 -10.72
C LEU A 117 11.53 3.28 -11.09
N LEU A 118 12.38 3.72 -12.02
CA LEU A 118 12.32 5.07 -12.60
C LEU A 118 11.10 5.25 -13.53
N VAL A 119 10.79 4.25 -14.35
CA VAL A 119 9.62 4.28 -15.25
C VAL A 119 8.33 4.23 -14.42
N PHE A 120 8.32 3.44 -13.35
CA PHE A 120 7.17 3.23 -12.47
C PHE A 120 7.42 3.80 -11.05
N PRO A 121 7.55 5.14 -10.92
CA PRO A 121 7.80 5.80 -9.65
C PRO A 121 6.68 5.53 -8.65
N ASN A 122 7.00 5.53 -7.35
CA ASN A 122 5.99 5.48 -6.31
C ASN A 122 5.27 6.84 -6.11
N THR A 123 4.53 7.30 -7.12
CA THR A 123 3.74 8.55 -7.03
C THR A 123 2.49 8.37 -6.17
N PHE A 124 2.01 7.13 -6.04
CA PHE A 124 0.81 6.80 -5.28
C PHE A 124 0.87 7.28 -3.83
N GLU A 125 1.97 6.98 -3.13
CA GLU A 125 2.18 7.36 -1.73
C GLU A 125 2.01 8.86 -1.49
N PHE A 126 2.68 9.69 -2.31
CA PHE A 126 2.64 11.14 -2.18
C PHE A 126 1.27 11.70 -2.53
N PHE A 127 0.63 11.12 -3.55
CA PHE A 127 -0.73 11.49 -3.93
C PHE A 127 -1.73 11.17 -2.82
N PHE A 128 -1.55 10.03 -2.15
CA PHE A 128 -2.34 9.66 -0.98
C PHE A 128 -2.14 10.65 0.17
N ILE A 129 -0.91 11.06 0.47
CA ILE A 129 -0.62 12.06 1.51
C ILE A 129 -1.33 13.39 1.19
N VAL A 130 -1.26 13.87 -0.05
CA VAL A 130 -1.95 15.11 -0.44
C VAL A 130 -3.46 14.98 -0.25
N HIS A 131 -4.06 13.86 -0.67
CA HIS A 131 -5.47 13.60 -0.42
C HIS A 131 -5.80 13.61 1.08
N ALA A 132 -5.01 12.89 1.89
CA ALA A 132 -5.20 12.82 3.34
C ALA A 132 -5.12 14.22 3.99
N VAL A 133 -4.19 15.06 3.55
CA VAL A 133 -4.05 16.45 4.02
C VAL A 133 -5.26 17.30 3.62
N VAL A 134 -5.77 17.16 2.40
CA VAL A 134 -7.00 17.86 1.97
C VAL A 134 -8.19 17.42 2.82
N ALA A 135 -8.35 16.11 3.05
CA ALA A 135 -9.44 15.54 3.82
C ALA A 135 -9.50 16.03 5.30
N LEU A 136 -8.38 16.52 5.85
CA LEU A 136 -8.34 17.05 7.22
C LEU A 136 -9.31 18.20 7.45
N ARG A 137 -9.54 19.02 6.42
CA ARG A 137 -10.20 20.33 6.54
C ARG A 137 -11.23 20.60 5.43
N TRP A 138 -11.16 19.89 4.31
CA TRP A 138 -12.04 20.03 3.16
C TRP A 138 -12.62 18.68 2.76
N ASP A 139 -13.80 18.67 2.14
CA ASP A 139 -14.34 17.48 1.49
C ASP A 139 -13.65 17.31 0.11
N PRO A 140 -12.88 16.23 -0.11
CA PRO A 140 -12.22 16.00 -1.40
C PRO A 140 -13.16 15.97 -2.61
N ALA A 141 -14.45 15.71 -2.41
CA ALA A 141 -15.46 15.68 -3.47
C ALA A 141 -15.79 17.07 -4.05
N THR A 142 -15.55 18.16 -3.31
CA THR A 142 -15.78 19.53 -3.79
C THR A 142 -14.68 19.98 -4.76
N TRP A 143 -13.53 19.31 -4.75
CA TRP A 143 -12.39 19.63 -5.58
C TRP A 143 -12.53 19.09 -7.00
N SER A 144 -12.16 19.91 -7.99
CA SER A 144 -12.32 19.55 -9.40
C SER A 144 -11.45 18.35 -9.81
N PRO A 145 -11.89 17.52 -10.78
CA PRO A 145 -11.06 16.44 -11.33
C PRO A 145 -9.72 16.93 -11.90
N ARG A 146 -9.69 18.16 -12.44
CA ARG A 146 -8.48 18.77 -12.98
C ARG A 146 -7.44 19.03 -11.90
N PHE A 147 -7.87 19.43 -10.71
CA PHE A 147 -6.96 19.62 -9.57
C PHE A 147 -6.25 18.32 -9.21
N TRP A 148 -6.99 17.22 -9.07
CA TRP A 148 -6.42 15.91 -8.76
C TRP A 148 -5.47 15.41 -9.85
N LEU A 149 -5.82 15.61 -11.12
CA LEU A 149 -4.96 15.26 -12.25
C LEU A 149 -3.65 16.06 -12.24
N TRP A 150 -3.72 17.38 -12.09
CA TRP A 150 -2.53 18.23 -12.04
C TRP A 150 -1.66 17.91 -10.82
N THR A 151 -2.28 17.64 -9.66
CA THR A 151 -1.57 17.20 -8.46
C THR A 151 -0.77 15.93 -8.74
N ALA A 152 -1.40 14.91 -9.35
CA ALA A 152 -0.71 13.68 -9.73
C ALA A 152 0.44 13.93 -10.72
N ILE A 153 0.24 14.76 -11.75
CA ILE A 153 1.28 15.09 -12.75
C ILE A 153 2.46 15.83 -12.09
N VAL A 154 2.19 16.81 -11.24
CA VAL A 154 3.24 17.58 -10.56
C VAL A 154 4.02 16.69 -9.60
N LEU A 155 3.34 15.88 -8.79
CA LEU A 155 4.00 14.92 -7.91
C LEU A 155 4.84 13.91 -8.69
N TRP A 156 4.32 13.40 -9.81
CA TRP A 156 5.06 12.48 -10.67
C TRP A 156 6.31 13.15 -11.25
N VAL A 157 6.13 14.24 -12.00
CA VAL A 157 7.19 14.80 -12.86
C VAL A 157 8.18 15.64 -12.07
N CYS A 158 7.71 16.42 -11.11
CA CYS A 158 8.55 17.40 -10.41
C CYS A 158 9.14 16.85 -9.11
N VAL A 159 8.51 15.85 -8.49
CA VAL A 159 8.99 15.28 -7.22
C VAL A 159 9.57 13.90 -7.46
N LYS A 160 8.77 12.97 -7.98
CA LYS A 160 9.15 11.57 -8.04
C LYS A 160 10.18 11.24 -9.10
N LEU A 161 10.04 11.70 -10.34
CA LEU A 161 11.04 11.41 -11.37
C LEU A 161 12.46 11.87 -10.99
N PRO A 162 12.66 13.10 -10.47
CA PRO A 162 13.96 13.51 -9.95
C PRO A 162 14.45 12.63 -8.79
N GLN A 163 13.56 12.27 -7.86
CA GLN A 163 13.88 11.41 -6.71
C GLN A 163 14.32 10.00 -7.18
N GLU A 164 13.53 9.33 -8.01
CA GLU A 164 13.83 8.00 -8.53
C GLU A 164 15.11 8.01 -9.39
N TYR A 165 15.35 9.08 -10.16
CA TYR A 165 16.61 9.22 -10.90
C TYR A 165 17.80 9.30 -9.96
N TRP A 166 17.69 10.10 -8.90
CA TRP A 166 18.74 10.26 -7.90
C TRP A 166 19.07 8.93 -7.20
N ILE A 167 18.05 8.17 -6.81
CA ILE A 167 18.21 6.92 -6.07
C ILE A 167 18.66 5.78 -7.00
N HIS A 168 18.04 5.61 -8.16
CA HIS A 168 18.24 4.40 -8.98
C HIS A 168 19.26 4.54 -10.10
N ILE A 169 19.39 5.73 -10.70
CA ILE A 169 20.36 5.97 -11.78
C ILE A 169 21.65 6.56 -11.22
N ALA A 170 21.55 7.61 -10.41
CA ALA A 170 22.72 8.22 -9.80
C ALA A 170 23.26 7.42 -8.59
N GLN A 171 22.45 6.50 -8.01
CA GLN A 171 22.82 5.63 -6.90
C GLN A 171 23.40 6.39 -5.70
N ARG A 172 22.79 7.52 -5.38
CA ARG A 172 23.22 8.37 -4.27
C ARG A 172 22.24 8.26 -3.11
N ASP A 173 22.75 7.84 -1.95
CA ASP A 173 22.04 8.05 -0.70
C ASP A 173 22.10 9.55 -0.35
N PHE A 174 20.97 10.10 0.09
CA PHE A 174 20.89 11.46 0.58
C PHE A 174 21.78 11.68 1.80
N THR A 175 21.83 10.71 2.71
CA THR A 175 22.60 10.82 3.96
C THR A 175 24.09 10.92 3.67
N ASP A 176 24.59 10.02 2.81
CA ASP A 176 25.98 10.03 2.36
C ASP A 176 26.29 11.32 1.59
N THR A 177 25.37 11.76 0.72
CA THR A 177 25.56 13.01 -0.03
C THR A 177 25.67 14.22 0.89
N VAL A 178 24.85 14.30 1.95
CA VAL A 178 24.91 15.40 2.93
C VAL A 178 26.17 15.30 3.79
N ALA A 179 26.63 14.10 4.12
CA ALA A 179 27.89 13.89 4.83
C ALA A 179 29.08 14.38 3.99
N ASP A 180 29.11 14.04 2.69
CA ASP A 180 30.16 14.46 1.76
C ASP A 180 30.05 15.95 1.41
N HIS A 181 28.83 16.47 1.31
CA HIS A 181 28.52 17.82 0.85
C HIS A 181 27.46 18.48 1.74
N PRO A 182 27.85 19.05 2.91
CA PRO A 182 26.90 19.62 3.88
C PRO A 182 26.01 20.74 3.31
N TRP A 183 26.48 21.44 2.29
CA TRP A 183 25.70 22.47 1.60
C TRP A 183 24.44 21.91 0.93
N VAL A 184 24.40 20.64 0.54
CA VAL A 184 23.21 19.96 0.01
C VAL A 184 22.11 19.93 1.07
N GLY A 185 22.46 19.62 2.32
CA GLY A 185 21.51 19.63 3.43
C GLY A 185 20.92 21.03 3.68
N VAL A 186 21.77 22.07 3.64
CA VAL A 186 21.32 23.46 3.77
C VAL A 186 20.40 23.86 2.61
N LEU A 187 20.75 23.54 1.37
CA LEU A 187 19.90 23.82 0.20
C LEU A 187 18.57 23.07 0.26
N SER A 188 18.56 21.82 0.68
CA SER A 188 17.31 21.07 0.89
C SER A 188 16.43 21.72 1.94
N ALA A 189 17.00 22.13 3.08
CA ALA A 189 16.25 22.85 4.12
C ALA A 189 15.69 24.18 3.61
N LEU A 190 16.49 24.96 2.87
CA LEU A 190 16.03 26.19 2.22
C LEU A 190 14.95 25.93 1.17
N GLY A 191 15.06 24.84 0.41
CA GLY A 191 14.06 24.39 -0.55
C GLY A 191 12.73 24.05 0.11
N VAL A 192 12.75 23.33 1.23
CA VAL A 192 11.55 23.04 2.05
C VAL A 192 10.94 24.34 2.57
N LEU A 193 11.75 25.26 3.12
CA LEU A 193 11.26 26.56 3.58
C LEU A 193 10.66 27.39 2.45
N ALA A 194 11.26 27.36 1.26
CA ALA A 194 10.74 28.02 0.07
C ALA A 194 9.40 27.41 -0.39
N LEU A 195 9.26 26.08 -0.35
CA LEU A 195 7.99 25.40 -0.65
C LEU A 195 6.91 25.75 0.37
N VAL A 196 7.25 25.81 1.67
CA VAL A 196 6.34 26.26 2.73
C VAL A 196 5.94 27.72 2.50
N ALA A 197 6.90 28.61 2.19
CA ALA A 197 6.62 30.00 1.90
C ALA A 197 5.73 30.14 0.66
N LEU A 198 6.01 29.40 -0.42
CA LEU A 198 5.20 29.36 -1.63
C LEU A 198 3.78 28.88 -1.32
N PHE A 199 3.64 27.82 -0.53
CA PHE A 199 2.33 27.34 -0.09
C PHE A 199 1.58 28.42 0.69
N GLN A 200 2.21 29.06 1.67
CA GLN A 200 1.56 30.07 2.52
C GLN A 200 1.20 31.36 1.77
N LEU A 201 2.04 31.80 0.83
CA LEU A 201 1.87 33.07 0.12
C LEU A 201 1.03 32.94 -1.15
N VAL A 202 1.06 31.77 -1.82
CA VAL A 202 0.51 31.61 -3.17
C VAL A 202 -0.65 30.62 -3.21
N ALA A 203 -0.55 29.50 -2.48
CA ALA A 203 -1.58 28.47 -2.48
C ALA A 203 -2.68 28.78 -1.45
N ARG A 204 -2.31 29.01 -0.19
CA ARG A 204 -3.24 29.21 0.93
C ARG A 204 -4.25 30.36 0.71
N PRO A 205 -3.88 31.54 0.19
CA PRO A 205 -4.85 32.62 -0.03
C PRO A 205 -5.87 32.31 -1.14
N ARG A 206 -5.59 31.31 -1.99
CA ARG A 206 -6.46 30.87 -3.08
C ARG A 206 -7.29 29.64 -2.72
N MET A 207 -7.06 29.06 -1.53
CA MET A 207 -7.82 27.91 -1.07
C MET A 207 -9.22 28.34 -0.63
N PRO A 208 -10.24 27.50 -0.88
CA PRO A 208 -11.57 27.74 -0.34
C PRO A 208 -11.54 27.70 1.19
N GLU A 209 -12.53 28.33 1.82
CA GLU A 209 -12.71 28.21 3.27
C GLU A 209 -12.82 26.73 3.67
N PRO A 210 -12.22 26.31 4.80
CA PRO A 210 -12.34 24.94 5.30
C PRO A 210 -13.81 24.53 5.43
N ASP A 211 -14.18 23.39 4.86
CA ASP A 211 -15.52 22.83 4.98
C ASP A 211 -15.83 22.40 6.42
N HIS A 212 -14.79 22.02 7.19
CA HIS A 212 -14.94 21.53 8.56
C HIS A 212 -13.77 21.85 9.51
N GLY A 213 -14.00 21.56 10.80
CA GLY A 213 -12.99 21.46 11.86
C GLY A 213 -11.83 20.52 11.49
N TRP A 214 -10.74 20.49 12.25
CA TRP A 214 -9.70 19.47 12.02
C TRP A 214 -10.27 18.06 12.23
N GLN A 215 -10.27 17.24 11.18
CA GLN A 215 -10.72 15.84 11.24
C GLN A 215 -9.56 14.90 10.89
N LEU A 216 -8.85 14.44 11.92
CA LEU A 216 -7.77 13.46 11.77
C LEU A 216 -8.29 12.05 11.47
N ALA A 217 -9.51 11.79 11.91
CA ALA A 217 -10.10 10.47 11.95
C ALA A 217 -11.20 10.41 10.89
N ALA A 218 -11.10 9.46 9.96
CA ALA A 218 -12.06 9.31 8.87
C ALA A 218 -13.49 9.13 9.39
N ALA A 219 -14.49 9.65 8.67
CA ALA A 219 -15.89 9.58 9.10
C ALA A 219 -16.33 8.13 9.41
N PRO A 220 -17.30 7.94 10.35
CA PRO A 220 -17.88 6.64 10.60
C PRO A 220 -18.41 6.03 9.31
N VAL A 221 -18.31 4.70 9.20
CA VAL A 221 -18.89 3.99 8.06
C VAL A 221 -20.41 4.14 8.14
N PRO A 222 -21.10 4.58 7.06
CA PRO A 222 -22.56 4.62 7.02
C PRO A 222 -23.15 3.26 7.40
N HIS A 223 -24.35 3.25 8.01
CA HIS A 223 -25.01 2.00 8.38
C HIS A 223 -25.04 1.02 7.21
N ARG A 224 -24.47 -0.17 7.46
CA ARG A 224 -24.30 -1.24 6.46
C ARG A 224 -25.68 -1.60 5.88
N PRO A 225 -25.97 -1.37 4.60
CA PRO A 225 -27.10 -2.02 3.98
C PRO A 225 -26.85 -3.55 4.04
N PRO A 226 -27.88 -4.38 4.29
CA PRO A 226 -27.72 -5.82 4.29
C PRO A 226 -27.01 -6.25 3.00
N ALA A 227 -26.00 -7.11 3.13
CA ALA A 227 -25.23 -7.56 1.99
C ALA A 227 -26.20 -8.12 0.93
N PRO A 228 -26.09 -7.68 -0.35
CA PRO A 228 -26.82 -8.34 -1.42
C PRO A 228 -26.54 -9.84 -1.36
N HIS A 229 -27.54 -10.67 -1.69
CA HIS A 229 -27.32 -12.10 -1.83
C HIS A 229 -26.26 -12.36 -2.92
N GLY A 230 -25.05 -12.75 -2.50
CA GLY A 230 -23.91 -13.00 -3.37
C GLY A 230 -23.02 -11.77 -3.59
N VAL A 231 -21.70 -11.97 -3.47
CA VAL A 231 -20.70 -10.97 -3.87
C VAL A 231 -20.72 -10.87 -5.40
N PRO A 232 -20.87 -9.67 -5.99
CA PRO A 232 -20.85 -9.55 -7.44
C PRO A 232 -19.52 -10.05 -8.00
N TRP A 233 -19.56 -10.83 -9.09
CA TRP A 233 -18.35 -11.45 -9.68
C TRP A 233 -17.22 -10.46 -9.96
N ARG A 234 -17.57 -9.19 -10.25
CA ARG A 234 -16.59 -8.10 -10.47
C ARG A 234 -15.81 -7.76 -9.22
N ALA A 235 -16.48 -7.67 -8.07
CA ALA A 235 -15.82 -7.37 -6.80
C ALA A 235 -14.91 -8.55 -6.38
N LEU A 236 -15.35 -9.78 -6.64
CA LEU A 236 -14.53 -10.98 -6.45
C LEU A 236 -13.29 -10.97 -7.37
N ALA A 237 -13.47 -10.65 -8.64
CA ALA A 237 -12.38 -10.57 -9.60
C ALA A 237 -11.36 -9.47 -9.23
N GLU A 238 -11.83 -8.29 -8.84
CA GLU A 238 -10.95 -7.19 -8.39
C GLU A 238 -10.16 -7.59 -7.14
N LYS A 239 -10.82 -8.23 -6.16
CA LYS A 239 -10.17 -8.76 -4.95
C LYS A 239 -9.12 -9.82 -5.30
N ALA A 240 -9.46 -10.76 -6.19
CA ALA A 240 -8.55 -11.81 -6.64
C ALA A 240 -7.35 -11.25 -7.41
N VAL A 241 -7.55 -10.24 -8.25
CA VAL A 241 -6.45 -9.55 -8.97
C VAL A 241 -5.55 -8.81 -7.98
N LEU A 242 -6.11 -8.06 -7.03
CA LEU A 242 -5.34 -7.37 -6.00
C LEU A 242 -4.48 -8.35 -5.19
N LEU A 243 -5.13 -9.36 -4.61
CA LEU A 243 -4.45 -10.35 -3.77
C LEU A 243 -3.49 -11.21 -4.58
N GLY A 244 -3.82 -11.55 -5.82
CA GLY A 244 -2.98 -12.32 -6.72
C GLY A 244 -1.71 -11.58 -7.10
N LEU A 245 -1.82 -10.31 -7.53
CA LEU A 245 -0.65 -9.48 -7.83
C LEU A 245 0.26 -9.31 -6.61
N LEU A 246 -0.33 -9.03 -5.46
CA LEU A 246 0.44 -8.90 -4.22
C LEU A 246 1.13 -10.22 -3.88
N ALA A 247 0.41 -11.33 -3.90
CA ALA A 247 1.00 -12.62 -3.58
C ALA A 247 2.12 -13.03 -4.54
N ILE A 248 1.98 -12.76 -5.84
CA ILE A 248 3.05 -12.98 -6.83
C ILE A 248 4.27 -12.12 -6.47
N LEU A 249 4.07 -10.83 -6.20
CA LEU A 249 5.17 -9.94 -5.78
C LEU A 249 5.89 -10.46 -4.53
N PHE A 250 5.14 -10.87 -3.51
CA PHE A 250 5.73 -11.42 -2.30
C PHE A 250 6.43 -12.77 -2.54
N ALA A 251 5.93 -13.59 -3.48
CA ALA A 251 6.56 -14.84 -3.86
C ALA A 251 7.92 -14.60 -4.54
N GLU A 252 8.01 -13.63 -5.44
CA GLU A 252 9.27 -13.26 -6.11
C GLU A 252 10.29 -12.63 -5.14
N ILE A 253 9.81 -11.86 -4.15
CA ILE A 253 10.68 -11.18 -3.19
C ILE A 253 11.22 -12.14 -2.11
N LEU A 254 10.45 -13.14 -1.68
CA LEU A 254 10.81 -13.99 -0.53
C LEU A 254 11.73 -15.16 -0.92
N PRO A 255 12.90 -15.33 -0.26
CA PRO A 255 13.97 -16.24 -0.71
C PRO A 255 13.68 -17.76 -0.60
N HIS A 256 12.45 -18.17 -0.30
CA HIS A 256 12.07 -19.57 -0.03
C HIS A 256 10.79 -19.99 -0.77
N VAL A 257 10.42 -19.27 -1.83
CA VAL A 257 9.22 -19.56 -2.62
C VAL A 257 9.64 -19.95 -4.03
N GLU A 258 9.69 -21.26 -4.29
CA GLU A 258 10.08 -21.82 -5.59
C GLU A 258 8.90 -21.97 -6.56
N THR A 259 7.72 -21.44 -6.21
CA THR A 259 6.49 -21.59 -7.01
C THR A 259 6.43 -20.55 -8.12
N THR A 260 5.95 -20.95 -9.29
CA THR A 260 5.78 -20.03 -10.42
C THR A 260 4.67 -19.01 -10.16
N ALA A 261 4.77 -17.82 -10.78
CA ALA A 261 3.73 -16.78 -10.68
C ALA A 261 2.33 -17.29 -11.08
N LEU A 262 2.23 -18.23 -12.02
CA LEU A 262 0.96 -18.85 -12.42
C LEU A 262 0.37 -19.73 -11.31
N GLU A 263 1.20 -20.54 -10.65
CA GLU A 263 0.76 -21.37 -9.53
C GLU A 263 0.28 -20.52 -8.36
N VAL A 264 1.02 -19.45 -8.03
CA VAL A 264 0.62 -18.47 -7.01
C VAL A 264 -0.71 -17.82 -7.39
N ALA A 265 -0.89 -17.40 -8.63
CA ALA A 265 -2.14 -16.81 -9.10
C ALA A 265 -3.33 -17.78 -8.94
N ILE A 266 -3.17 -19.03 -9.38
CA ILE A 266 -4.20 -20.07 -9.26
C ILE A 266 -4.52 -20.34 -7.79
N ALA A 267 -3.50 -20.50 -6.95
CA ALA A 267 -3.67 -20.75 -5.52
C ALA A 267 -4.44 -19.61 -4.84
N VAL A 268 -4.09 -18.35 -5.13
CA VAL A 268 -4.78 -17.19 -4.55
C VAL A 268 -6.22 -17.09 -5.03
N VAL A 269 -6.49 -17.30 -6.32
CA VAL A 269 -7.86 -17.31 -6.84
C VAL A 269 -8.70 -18.39 -6.12
N ALA A 270 -8.14 -19.58 -5.94
CA ALA A 270 -8.79 -20.66 -5.21
C ALA A 270 -9.02 -20.31 -3.73
N ILE A 271 -8.02 -19.74 -3.06
CA ILE A 271 -8.12 -19.29 -1.66
C ILE A 271 -9.19 -18.20 -1.50
N VAL A 272 -9.23 -17.22 -2.39
CA VAL A 272 -10.23 -16.15 -2.36
C VAL A 272 -11.63 -16.70 -2.57
N ALA A 273 -11.82 -17.60 -3.56
CA ALA A 273 -13.10 -18.26 -3.78
C ALA A 273 -13.54 -19.11 -2.57
N ALA A 274 -12.60 -19.84 -1.95
CA ALA A 274 -12.86 -20.62 -0.75
C ALA A 274 -13.25 -19.73 0.44
N ASN A 275 -12.56 -18.61 0.64
CA ASN A 275 -12.88 -17.65 1.69
C ASN A 275 -14.31 -17.11 1.55
N GLU A 276 -14.75 -16.75 0.35
CA GLU A 276 -16.13 -16.31 0.12
C GLU A 276 -17.14 -17.41 0.44
N ALA A 277 -16.89 -18.64 -0.05
CA ALA A 277 -17.78 -19.77 0.18
C ALA A 277 -17.90 -20.12 1.67
N ILE A 278 -16.77 -20.18 2.39
CA ILE A 278 -16.70 -20.49 3.82
C ILE A 278 -17.36 -19.36 4.63
N SER A 279 -17.05 -18.10 4.31
CA SER A 279 -17.65 -16.95 4.98
C SER A 279 -19.16 -16.89 4.81
N ALA A 280 -19.66 -17.16 3.59
CA ALA A 280 -21.09 -17.20 3.31
C ALA A 280 -21.80 -18.37 4.01
N ARG A 281 -21.14 -19.54 4.10
CA ARG A 281 -21.75 -20.76 4.66
C ARG A 281 -21.72 -20.82 6.19
N PHE A 282 -20.67 -20.30 6.81
CA PHE A 282 -20.38 -20.46 8.24
C PHE A 282 -20.27 -19.14 9.02
N GLY A 283 -20.33 -17.99 8.35
CA GLY A 283 -20.19 -16.68 9.00
C GLY A 283 -18.77 -16.36 9.48
N LEU A 284 -17.75 -17.05 8.94
CA LEU A 284 -16.35 -16.93 9.34
C LEU A 284 -15.62 -15.76 8.64
N ALA A 285 -16.25 -14.58 8.63
CA ALA A 285 -15.73 -13.39 7.95
C ALA A 285 -14.85 -12.48 8.83
N GLU A 286 -14.67 -12.83 10.10
CA GLU A 286 -13.83 -12.06 11.02
C GLU A 286 -12.36 -12.49 10.95
N LEU A 287 -11.46 -11.52 11.21
CA LEU A 287 -10.02 -11.67 10.99
C LEU A 287 -9.40 -12.94 11.62
N PRO A 288 -9.70 -13.33 12.87
CA PRO A 288 -9.13 -14.55 13.45
C PRO A 288 -9.58 -15.82 12.71
N ALA A 289 -10.83 -15.86 12.25
CA ALA A 289 -11.37 -16.99 11.52
C ALA A 289 -10.76 -17.08 10.12
N LEU A 290 -10.65 -15.94 9.43
CA LEU A 290 -9.96 -15.85 8.14
C LEU A 290 -8.50 -16.30 8.25
N LEU A 291 -7.80 -15.95 9.33
CA LEU A 291 -6.41 -16.36 9.55
C LEU A 291 -6.29 -17.89 9.66
N VAL A 292 -7.14 -18.52 10.47
CA VAL A 292 -7.15 -19.99 10.63
C VAL A 292 -7.51 -20.67 9.31
N VAL A 293 -8.53 -20.18 8.61
CA VAL A 293 -8.96 -20.72 7.31
C VAL A 293 -7.84 -20.60 6.28
N ASN A 294 -7.25 -19.40 6.11
CA ASN A 294 -6.19 -19.16 5.14
C ASN A 294 -4.93 -19.97 5.45
N LEU A 295 -4.56 -20.13 6.73
CA LEU A 295 -3.44 -20.98 7.11
C LEU A 295 -3.70 -22.45 6.71
N GLY A 296 -4.92 -22.95 6.95
CA GLY A 296 -5.34 -24.28 6.52
C GLY A 296 -5.35 -24.44 5.00
N LEU A 297 -5.84 -23.43 4.26
CA LEU A 297 -5.88 -23.44 2.80
C LEU A 297 -4.47 -23.38 2.19
N ILE A 298 -3.55 -22.58 2.75
CA ILE A 298 -2.15 -22.52 2.32
C ILE A 298 -1.45 -23.85 2.60
N PHE A 299 -1.65 -24.42 3.78
CA PHE A 299 -1.13 -25.75 4.12
C PHE A 299 -1.66 -26.83 3.18
N LEU A 300 -2.94 -26.77 2.80
CA LEU A 300 -3.52 -27.70 1.83
C LEU A 300 -2.93 -27.48 0.43
N ALA A 301 -2.81 -26.23 0.00
CA ALA A 301 -2.21 -25.86 -1.28
C ALA A 301 -0.75 -26.35 -1.37
N SER A 302 0.04 -26.20 -0.31
CA SER A 302 1.43 -26.64 -0.30
C SER A 302 1.58 -28.16 -0.48
N ARG A 303 0.55 -28.97 -0.19
CA ARG A 303 0.56 -30.42 -0.48
C ARG A 303 0.51 -30.76 -1.97
N PHE A 304 0.06 -29.82 -2.80
CA PHE A 304 0.00 -30.01 -4.25
C PHE A 304 1.24 -29.49 -4.97
N PHE A 305 1.94 -28.52 -4.39
CA PHE A 305 3.06 -27.82 -5.06
C PHE A 305 4.43 -28.05 -4.44
N THR A 306 4.53 -28.50 -3.18
CA THR A 306 5.81 -28.62 -2.45
C THR A 306 5.99 -30.01 -1.84
N PRO A 307 7.19 -30.64 -1.96
CA PRO A 307 7.52 -31.85 -1.20
C PRO A 307 7.38 -31.63 0.32
N VAL A 308 6.86 -32.63 1.04
CA VAL A 308 6.39 -32.52 2.44
C VAL A 308 7.45 -32.08 3.46
N GLU A 309 8.73 -32.26 3.15
CA GLU A 309 9.84 -32.08 4.11
C GLU A 309 10.23 -30.60 4.35
N ASN A 310 9.82 -29.66 3.49
CA ASN A 310 10.26 -28.25 3.55
C ASN A 310 9.08 -27.26 3.54
N PHE A 311 8.18 -27.30 4.54
CA PHE A 311 7.14 -26.26 4.66
C PHE A 311 7.68 -25.02 5.40
N PRO A 312 7.90 -23.88 4.74
CA PRO A 312 8.43 -22.68 5.39
C PRO A 312 7.31 -22.01 6.20
N LEU A 313 7.18 -22.40 7.49
CA LEU A 313 6.11 -21.92 8.36
C LEU A 313 6.06 -20.38 8.45
N GLY A 314 7.21 -19.71 8.49
CA GLY A 314 7.28 -18.24 8.52
C GLY A 314 6.62 -17.60 7.29
N THR A 315 6.97 -18.08 6.09
CA THR A 315 6.38 -17.64 4.82
C THR A 315 4.88 -17.94 4.78
N ALA A 316 4.47 -19.15 5.19
CA ALA A 316 3.05 -19.51 5.20
C ALA A 316 2.23 -18.64 6.17
N LEU A 317 2.75 -18.34 7.36
CA LEU A 317 2.12 -17.43 8.32
C LEU A 317 2.01 -16.02 7.76
N PHE A 318 3.05 -15.54 7.08
CA PHE A 318 3.05 -14.23 6.42
C PHE A 318 1.97 -14.14 5.33
N PHE A 319 1.92 -15.10 4.41
CA PHE A 319 0.89 -15.13 3.37
C PHE A 319 -0.51 -15.29 3.96
N ALA A 320 -0.69 -16.14 4.98
CA ALA A 320 -1.96 -16.29 5.67
C ALA A 320 -2.40 -14.96 6.29
N PHE A 321 -1.50 -14.27 7.00
CA PHE A 321 -1.75 -12.95 7.58
C PHE A 321 -2.12 -11.92 6.50
N LEU A 322 -1.30 -11.79 5.46
CA LEU A 322 -1.49 -10.85 4.36
C LEU A 322 -2.86 -11.03 3.69
N ILE A 323 -3.16 -12.26 3.25
CA ILE A 323 -4.41 -12.57 2.56
C ILE A 323 -5.59 -12.32 3.51
N SER A 324 -5.48 -12.68 4.79
CA SER A 324 -6.56 -12.52 5.77
C SER A 324 -6.86 -11.05 6.07
N VAL A 325 -5.82 -10.25 6.32
CA VAL A 325 -5.95 -8.81 6.61
C VAL A 325 -6.53 -8.08 5.42
N LEU A 326 -5.98 -8.30 4.22
CA LEU A 326 -6.44 -7.61 3.02
C LEU A 326 -7.85 -8.05 2.62
N THR A 327 -8.19 -9.33 2.76
CA THR A 327 -9.55 -9.84 2.58
C THR A 327 -10.51 -9.15 3.55
N TRP A 328 -10.19 -9.17 4.84
CA TRP A 328 -11.03 -8.58 5.89
C TRP A 328 -11.23 -7.08 5.70
N LEU A 329 -10.17 -6.33 5.37
CA LEU A 329 -10.26 -4.90 5.09
C LEU A 329 -11.05 -4.65 3.80
N TYR A 330 -10.77 -5.37 2.72
CA TYR A 330 -11.44 -5.18 1.43
C TYR A 330 -12.94 -5.42 1.56
N ASP A 331 -13.37 -6.50 2.22
CA ASP A 331 -14.79 -6.83 2.39
C ASP A 331 -15.54 -5.83 3.26
N ARG A 332 -14.83 -5.15 4.17
CA ARG A 332 -15.38 -4.05 4.97
C ARG A 332 -15.42 -2.73 4.21
N CYS A 333 -14.44 -2.47 3.35
CA CYS A 333 -14.29 -1.17 2.68
C CYS A 333 -15.03 -1.08 1.34
N LYS A 334 -15.08 -2.18 0.57
CA LYS A 334 -15.67 -2.22 -0.77
C LYS A 334 -17.17 -1.90 -0.80
N PRO A 335 -18.02 -2.43 0.10
CA PRO A 335 -19.45 -2.09 0.09
C PRO A 335 -19.70 -0.61 0.35
N VAL A 336 -18.84 0.04 1.14
CA VAL A 336 -18.91 1.49 1.42
C VAL A 336 -18.62 2.29 0.16
N HIS A 337 -17.60 1.89 -0.58
CA HIS A 337 -17.27 2.47 -1.88
C HIS A 337 -18.44 2.37 -2.86
N GLU A 338 -19.01 1.17 -3.00
CA GLU A 338 -20.11 0.90 -3.91
C GLU A 338 -21.35 1.70 -3.55
N ALA A 339 -21.73 1.73 -2.26
CA ALA A 339 -22.86 2.52 -1.78
C ALA A 339 -22.68 4.02 -2.06
N ARG A 340 -21.46 4.55 -1.88
CA ARG A 340 -21.15 5.97 -2.11
C ARG A 340 -21.33 6.38 -3.58
N PHE A 341 -20.91 5.54 -4.52
CA PHE A 341 -20.95 5.87 -5.95
C PHE A 341 -22.17 5.31 -6.69
N ALA A 342 -22.94 4.39 -6.09
CA ALA A 342 -24.20 3.90 -6.66
C ALA A 342 -25.31 4.96 -6.68
N THR A 343 -25.29 5.90 -5.73
CA THR A 343 -26.29 6.98 -5.61
C THR A 343 -25.98 8.22 -6.46
N ALA A 344 -24.86 8.26 -7.19
CA ALA A 344 -24.59 9.36 -8.12
C ALA A 344 -25.65 9.34 -9.25
N PRO A 345 -26.33 10.46 -9.56
CA PRO A 345 -27.38 10.48 -10.58
C PRO A 345 -26.82 9.96 -11.90
N ARG A 346 -27.37 8.86 -12.42
CA ARG A 346 -27.16 8.48 -13.81
C ARG A 346 -27.58 9.68 -14.67
N PRO A 347 -26.76 10.14 -15.63
CA PRO A 347 -27.21 11.16 -16.58
C PRO A 347 -28.51 10.66 -17.18
N ALA A 348 -29.59 11.43 -17.03
CA ALA A 348 -30.88 11.10 -17.62
C ALA A 348 -30.64 10.79 -19.10
N ALA A 349 -31.00 9.57 -19.51
CA ALA A 349 -30.97 9.20 -20.91
C ALA A 349 -31.76 10.27 -21.65
N ARG A 350 -31.08 11.02 -22.54
CA ARG A 350 -31.74 11.98 -23.41
C ARG A 350 -32.79 11.21 -24.19
N SER A 351 -34.06 11.36 -23.80
CA SER A 351 -35.19 10.95 -24.61
C SER A 351 -35.04 11.66 -25.95
N ALA A 352 -34.79 10.91 -27.01
CA ALA A 352 -34.80 11.41 -28.37
C ALA A 352 -36.19 12.03 -28.63
N PRO A 353 -36.27 13.23 -29.25
CA PRO A 353 -37.54 13.78 -29.68
C PRO A 353 -38.14 12.89 -30.78
N VAL A 354 -39.46 12.73 -30.69
CA VAL A 354 -40.35 11.88 -31.48
C VAL A 354 -40.19 12.05 -32.99
#